data_AF-A0A7L1N1B3-F1
#
_entry.id   AF-A0A7L1N1B3-F1
#
_cell.length_a   1.000
_cell.length_b   1.000
_cell.length_c   1.000
_cell.angle_alpha   90.00
_cell.angle_beta   90.00
_cell.angle_gamma   90.00
#
_symmetry.space_group_name_H-M   'P 1'
#
loop_
_entity.id
_entity.type
_entity.pdbx_description
1 polymer ?
#
loop_
_entity_poly.entity_id
_entity_poly.type
_entity_poly.pdbx_seq_one_letter_code
_entity_poly.pdbx_strand_id
1 'polypeptide(L)' 'TGQVLRCDAIVDTIHGIQIVSTTRELYLEDSPLELKIQALDSVGNTFSTLAGLVFKWTVVKDTEADGISHSPSTL' A
#
# COMPACT_ATOMS: atom_id res chain seq x y z
N THR A 1 -34.37 1.44 -17.66
CA THR A 1 -33.54 0.35 -17.11
C THR A 1 -33.46 0.55 -15.61
N GLY A 2 -34.07 -0.32 -14.81
CA GLY A 2 -34.30 -0.14 -13.37
C GLY A 2 -33.86 -1.35 -12.55
N GLN A 3 -32.62 -1.80 -12.74
CA GLN A 3 -32.06 -2.93 -12.00
C GLN A 3 -31.30 -2.41 -10.78
N VAL A 4 -31.62 -2.97 -9.61
CA VAL A 4 -30.92 -2.72 -8.36
C VAL A 4 -30.02 -3.90 -8.07
N LEU A 5 -28.71 -3.65 -7.97
CA LEU A 5 -27.73 -4.64 -7.52
C LEU A 5 -27.54 -4.46 -6.02
N ARG A 6 -27.56 -5.59 -5.30
CA ARG A 6 -27.20 -5.66 -3.87
C ARG A 6 -25.96 -6.52 -3.74
N CYS A 7 -25.02 -6.06 -2.94
CA CYS A 7 -23.73 -6.68 -2.70
C CYS A 7 -23.46 -6.55 -1.20
N ASP A 8 -22.93 -7.60 -0.60
CA ASP A 8 -22.43 -7.56 0.77
C ASP A 8 -20.94 -7.20 0.74
N ALA A 9 -20.55 -6.24 1.59
CA ALA A 9 -19.15 -5.88 1.81
C ALA A 9 -18.73 -6.35 3.21
N ILE A 10 -17.60 -7.04 3.29
CA ILE A 10 -16.99 -7.41 4.56
C ILE A 10 -16.01 -6.29 4.92
N VAL A 11 -16.13 -5.77 6.14
CA VAL A 11 -15.24 -4.73 6.67
C VAL A 11 -14.33 -5.38 7.71
N ASP A 12 -13.04 -5.08 7.62
CA ASP A 12 -12.03 -5.53 8.56
C ASP A 12 -11.02 -4.40 8.87
N THR A 13 -10.11 -4.64 9.80
CA THR A 13 -9.05 -3.72 10.22
C THR A 13 -7.76 -3.98 9.45
N ILE A 14 -7.14 -2.91 8.97
CA ILE A 14 -5.83 -2.97 8.32
C ILE A 14 -4.77 -3.26 9.38
N HIS A 15 -4.06 -4.38 9.23
CA HIS A 15 -2.96 -4.78 10.10
C HIS A 15 -1.59 -4.45 9.50
N GLY A 16 -1.49 -4.42 8.17
CA GLY A 16 -0.25 -4.08 7.46
C GLY A 16 -0.51 -3.21 6.25
N ILE A 17 0.42 -2.30 5.96
CA ILE A 17 0.42 -1.47 4.75
C ILE A 17 1.79 -1.62 4.10
N GLN A 18 1.80 -1.88 2.79
CA GLN A 18 3.03 -1.99 2.02
C GLN A 18 2.92 -1.30 0.66
N ILE A 19 4.07 -0.91 0.13
CA ILE A 19 4.20 -0.40 -1.23
C ILE A 19 4.65 -1.55 -2.11
N VAL A 20 3.94 -1.81 -3.19
CA VAL A 20 4.27 -2.86 -4.16
C VAL A 20 4.59 -2.25 -5.52
N SER A 21 5.66 -2.75 -6.13
CA SER A 21 6.15 -2.35 -7.45
C SER A 21 6.82 -3.55 -8.13
N THR A 22 6.72 -3.62 -9.45
CA THR A 22 7.49 -4.56 -10.27
C THR A 22 8.83 -3.99 -10.74
N THR A 23 9.06 -2.69 -10.53
CA THR A 23 10.21 -1.95 -11.00
C THR A 23 11.20 -1.74 -9.86
N ARG A 24 12.45 -2.16 -10.08
CA ARG A 24 13.55 -2.09 -9.09
C ARG A 24 14.40 -0.83 -9.22
N GLU A 25 14.56 -0.32 -10.43
CA GLU A 25 15.41 0.83 -10.74
C GLU A 25 14.60 1.85 -11.56
N LEU A 26 14.89 3.14 -11.35
CA LEU A 26 14.23 4.25 -12.04
C LEU A 26 15.27 5.02 -12.84
N TYR A 27 14.98 5.22 -14.11
CA TYR A 27 15.82 6.00 -15.03
C TYR A 27 15.11 7.31 -15.35
N LEU A 28 15.87 8.41 -15.41
CA LEU A 28 15.31 9.77 -15.60
C LEU A 28 14.63 9.97 -16.97
N GLU A 29 15.01 9.16 -17.94
CA GLU A 29 14.50 9.20 -19.32
C GLU A 29 13.22 8.40 -19.53
N ASP A 30 12.85 7.57 -18.55
CA ASP A 30 11.64 6.75 -18.57
C ASP A 30 10.43 7.50 -18.00
N SER A 31 9.25 6.95 -18.30
CA SER A 31 8.01 7.44 -17.68
C SER A 31 8.03 7.22 -16.15
N PRO A 32 7.44 8.13 -15.35
CA PRO A 32 7.34 7.97 -13.91
C PRO A 32 6.65 6.66 -13.52
N LEU A 33 7.17 5.98 -12.50
CA LEU A 33 6.61 4.75 -11.98
C LEU A 33 5.35 5.03 -11.14
N GLU A 34 4.30 4.26 -11.41
CA GLU A 34 3.14 4.18 -10.53
C GLU A 34 3.43 3.24 -9.36
N LEU A 35 3.49 3.79 -8.15
CA LEU A 35 3.58 3.01 -6.92
C LEU A 35 2.18 2.63 -6.44
N LYS A 36 2.02 1.37 -6.04
CA LYS A 36 0.74 0.86 -5.52
C LYS A 36 0.83 0.59 -4.03
N ILE A 37 -0.21 0.97 -3.30
CA ILE A 37 -0.37 0.60 -1.90
C ILE A 37 -1.21 -0.67 -1.83
N GLN A 38 -0.78 -1.60 -0.98
CA GLN A 38 -1.53 -2.77 -0.60
C GLN A 38 -1.71 -2.76 0.92
N ALA A 39 -2.93 -3.07 1.38
CA ALA A 39 -3.20 -3.30 2.79
C ALA A 39 -3.55 -4.77 3.04
N LEU A 40 -3.12 -5.27 4.19
CA LEU A 40 -3.28 -6.65 4.61
C LEU A 40 -4.03 -6.71 5.95
N ASP A 41 -4.86 -7.74 6.12
CA ASP A 41 -5.46 -8.09 7.41
C ASP A 41 -4.48 -8.91 8.28
N SER A 42 -4.93 -9.37 9.45
CA SER A 42 -4.09 -10.12 10.40
C SER A 42 -3.62 -11.48 9.89
N VAL A 43 -4.28 -12.04 8.87
CA VAL A 43 -3.98 -13.37 8.33
C VAL A 43 -3.37 -13.31 6.93
N GLY A 44 -3.16 -12.11 6.39
CA GLY A 44 -2.47 -11.85 5.13
C GLY A 44 -3.38 -11.71 3.91
N ASN A 45 -4.70 -11.59 4.06
CA ASN A 45 -5.56 -11.28 2.92
C ASN A 45 -5.41 -9.82 2.52
N THR A 46 -5.59 -9.55 1.23
CA THR A 46 -5.52 -8.20 0.67
C THR A 46 -6.89 -7.53 0.67
N PHE A 47 -6.95 -6.30 1.18
CA PHE A 47 -8.13 -5.46 1.04
C PHE A 47 -8.41 -5.19 -0.44
N SER A 48 -9.66 -5.40 -0.86
CA SER A 48 -10.07 -5.20 -2.26
C SER A 48 -10.07 -3.73 -2.68
N THR A 49 -10.22 -2.80 -1.74
CA THR A 49 -10.15 -1.36 -1.99
C THR A 49 -9.65 -0.60 -0.76
N LEU A 50 -8.93 0.48 -1.01
CA LEU A 50 -8.51 1.48 -0.01
C LEU A 50 -9.10 2.85 -0.30
N ALA A 51 -10.12 2.91 -1.17
CA ALA A 51 -10.81 4.14 -1.50
C ALA A 51 -11.39 4.79 -0.22
N GLY A 52 -11.17 6.09 -0.08
CA GLY A 52 -11.56 6.86 1.10
C GLY A 52 -10.44 7.06 2.13
N LEU A 53 -9.33 6.34 2.01
CA LEU A 53 -8.11 6.61 2.79
C LEU A 53 -7.21 7.60 2.05
N VAL A 54 -6.59 8.51 2.81
CA VAL A 54 -5.66 9.51 2.28
C VAL A 54 -4.25 9.14 2.70
N PHE A 55 -3.35 9.04 1.72
CA PHE A 55 -1.94 8.73 1.95
C PHE A 55 -1.08 9.95 1.68
N LYS A 56 -0.21 10.28 2.65
CA LYS A 56 0.83 11.28 2.48
C LYS A 56 2.14 10.57 2.15
N TRP A 57 2.74 10.95 1.04
CA TRP A 57 4.00 10.38 0.57
C TRP A 57 5.17 11.32 0.87
N THR A 58 6.31 10.74 1.22
CA THR A 58 7.57 11.46 1.44
C THR A 58 8.70 10.62 0.88
N VAL A 59 9.58 11.25 0.12
CA VAL A 59 10.84 10.65 -0.34
C VAL A 59 11.89 10.92 0.74
N VAL A 60 12.51 9.86 1.26
CA VAL A 60 13.54 9.94 2.29
C VAL A 60 14.84 9.40 1.69
N LYS A 61 15.97 10.07 1.94
CA LYS A 61 17.28 9.55 1.55
C LYS A 61 17.72 8.46 2.52
N ASP A 62 18.46 7.46 2.04
CA ASP A 62 18.91 6.33 2.87
C ASP A 62 19.66 6.77 4.14
N THR A 63 20.45 7.85 4.07
CA THR A 63 21.19 8.38 5.24
C THR A 63 20.28 8.97 6.34
N GLU A 64 19.04 9.30 6.00
CA GLU A 64 18.03 9.86 6.91
C GLU A 64 17.00 8.80 7.35
N ALA A 65 16.98 7.63 6.70
CA ALA A 65 16.10 6.52 7.02
C ALA A 65 16.54 5.73 8.27
N ASP A 66 17.82 5.82 8.67
CA ASP A 66 18.36 5.17 9.87
C ASP A 66 17.71 5.68 11.18
N GLY A 67 17.17 6.91 11.17
CA GLY A 67 16.38 7.48 12.27
C GLY A 67 14.92 7.02 12.30
N ILE A 68 14.43 6.35 11.25
CA ILE A 68 13.10 5.75 11.18
C ILE A 68 13.30 4.27 11.51
N SER A 69 13.37 3.96 12.81
CA SER A 69 13.63 2.60 13.29
C SER A 69 12.61 1.61 12.70
N HIS A 70 13.04 0.83 11.71
CA HIS A 70 12.39 -0.43 11.37
C HIS A 70 12.70 -1.40 12.50
N SER A 71 11.74 -1.64 13.40
CA SER A 71 11.78 -2.82 14.25
C SER A 71 11.77 -4.04 13.33
N PRO A 72 12.80 -4.90 13.33
CA PRO A 72 12.69 -6.17 12.62
C PRO A 72 11.66 -7.01 13.37
N SER A 73 10.58 -7.40 12.68
CA SER A 73 9.69 -8.44 13.16
C SER A 73 10.52 -9.69 13.44
N THR A 74 10.66 -10.02 14.72
CA THR A 74 11.40 -11.19 15.17
C THR A 74 10.47 -12.39 15.16
N LEU A 75 10.94 -13.46 14.48
CA LEU A 75 10.44 -14.84 14.33
C LEU A 75 9.75 -15.17 12.99
#